data_AF-A0A1G7S910-F1
#
_entry.id   AF-A0A1G7S910-F1
#
_cell.length_a   1.000
_cell.length_b   1.000
_cell.length_c   1.000
_cell.angle_alpha   90.00
_cell.angle_beta   90.00
_cell.angle_gamma   90.00
#
_symmetry.space_group_name_H-M   'P 1'
#
loop_
_entity.id
_entity.type
_entity.pdbx_description
1 polymer ?
#
loop_
_entity_poly.entity_id
_entity_poly.type
_entity_poly.pdbx_seq_one_letter_code
_entity_poly.pdbx_strand_id
1 'polypeptide(L)'
;MSDRWPSLAALYYAAETALIAPGIVSHEAAHLLACRLAGVEVVGASILNPFAADASLDHERVTSFPADLLIAVAPLLLNTALALGALALAPAAGTPILSIPLYWLGACFALTAFPSVGDTETLFETADALPRSLRPVGYLLAAPVRAFTVVPGSAGVAGFFLLLVLFGLTQS
;
A
#
# COMPACT_ATOMS: atom_id res chain seq x y z
N MET A 1 31.32 25.04 0.64
CA MET A 1 30.56 24.51 1.78
C MET A 1 29.09 24.81 1.50
N SER A 2 28.44 23.96 0.72
CA SER A 2 26.98 24.02 0.52
C SER A 2 26.29 23.57 1.80
N ASP A 3 25.17 24.21 2.13
CA ASP A 3 24.45 24.06 3.39
C ASP A 3 24.21 22.59 3.77
N ARG A 4 24.68 22.22 4.97
CA ARG A 4 24.57 20.86 5.55
C ARG A 4 23.20 20.57 6.17
N TRP A 5 22.20 21.41 5.91
CA TRP A 5 20.88 21.27 6.50
C TRP A 5 19.91 20.63 5.50
N PRO A 6 19.19 19.57 5.91
CA PRO A 6 18.12 19.03 5.08
C PRO A 6 17.07 20.13 4.83
N SER A 7 16.48 20.14 3.64
CA SER A 7 15.40 21.06 3.33
C SER A 7 14.18 20.79 4.24
N LEU A 8 13.30 21.77 4.40
CA LEU A 8 12.05 21.58 5.14
C LEU A 8 11.21 20.42 4.58
N ALA A 9 11.26 20.20 3.27
CA ALA A 9 10.61 19.06 2.62
C ALA A 9 11.24 17.73 3.05
N ALA A 10 12.57 17.63 3.12
CA ALA A 10 13.25 16.43 3.57
C ALA A 10 12.94 16.10 5.05
N LEU A 11 12.83 17.12 5.90
CA LEU A 11 12.42 16.94 7.30
C LEU A 11 10.95 16.50 7.41
N TYR A 12 10.08 17.03 6.56
CA TYR A 12 8.68 16.61 6.48
C TYR A 12 8.57 15.12 6.10
N TYR A 13 9.25 14.68 5.05
CA TYR A 13 9.23 13.27 4.64
C TYR A 13 9.84 12.34 5.68
N ALA A 14 10.88 12.77 6.40
CA ALA A 14 11.47 11.98 7.48
C ALA A 14 10.50 11.78 8.64
N ALA A 15 9.76 12.83 9.01
CA ALA A 15 8.75 12.75 10.06
C ALA A 15 7.55 11.89 9.64
N GLU A 16 7.05 12.05 8.41
CA GLU A 16 5.98 11.24 7.85
C GLU A 16 6.40 9.76 7.79
N THR A 17 7.56 9.47 7.20
CA THR A 17 8.10 8.11 7.14
C THR A 17 8.22 7.51 8.53
N ALA A 18 8.77 8.22 9.52
CA ALA A 18 8.86 7.69 10.88
C ALA A 18 7.49 7.35 11.50
N LEU A 19 6.44 8.09 11.14
CA LEU A 19 5.09 7.90 11.68
C LEU A 19 4.37 6.69 11.07
N ILE A 20 4.59 6.42 9.78
CA ILE A 20 3.87 5.36 9.03
C ILE A 20 4.77 4.27 8.42
N ALA A 21 6.07 4.27 8.74
CA ALA A 21 7.07 3.32 8.23
C ALA A 21 6.63 1.86 8.31
N PRO A 22 6.05 1.35 9.41
CA PRO A 22 5.59 -0.04 9.45
C PRO A 22 4.61 -0.38 8.33
N GLY A 23 3.73 0.55 8.00
CA GLY A 23 2.75 0.41 6.93
C GLY A 23 3.36 0.48 5.52
N ILE A 24 4.33 1.39 5.31
CA ILE A 24 5.09 1.48 4.05
C ILE A 24 5.87 0.18 3.81
N VAL A 25 6.55 -0.34 4.83
CA VAL A 25 7.30 -1.59 4.73
C VAL A 25 6.38 -2.76 4.38
N SER A 26 5.21 -2.87 5.03
CA SER A 26 4.27 -3.95 4.73
C SER A 26 3.59 -3.78 3.37
N HIS A 27 3.40 -2.55 2.89
CA HIS A 27 2.92 -2.24 1.55
C HIS A 27 3.87 -2.81 0.49
N GLU A 28 5.16 -2.46 0.55
CA GLU A 28 6.16 -2.98 -0.38
C GLU A 28 6.36 -4.50 -0.24
N ALA A 29 6.25 -5.03 0.99
CA ALA A 29 6.31 -6.47 1.21
C ALA A 29 5.11 -7.20 0.55
N ALA A 30 3.94 -6.57 0.48
CA ALA A 30 2.78 -7.12 -0.21
C ALA A 30 3.03 -7.23 -1.72
N HIS A 31 3.59 -6.19 -2.33
CA HIS A 31 4.01 -6.21 -3.74
C HIS A 31 5.05 -7.29 -4.00
N LEU A 32 6.08 -7.38 -3.15
CA LEU A 32 7.10 -8.42 -3.25
C LEU A 32 6.50 -9.84 -3.18
N LEU A 33 5.58 -10.06 -2.24
CA LEU A 33 4.90 -11.34 -2.10
C LEU A 33 4.07 -11.65 -3.35
N ALA A 34 3.31 -10.69 -3.85
CA ALA A 34 2.50 -10.85 -5.06
C ALA A 34 3.35 -11.12 -6.30
N CYS A 35 4.47 -10.43 -6.47
CA CYS A 35 5.44 -10.69 -7.55
C CYS A 35 5.94 -12.14 -7.49
N ARG A 36 6.37 -12.61 -6.31
CA ARG A 36 6.83 -13.99 -6.12
C ARG A 36 5.75 -15.02 -6.40
N LEU A 37 4.51 -14.77 -5.97
CA LEU A 37 3.38 -15.66 -6.23
C LEU A 37 2.99 -15.69 -7.72
N ALA A 38 3.17 -14.58 -8.42
CA ALA A 38 2.90 -14.46 -9.85
C ALA A 38 4.08 -14.91 -10.74
N GLY A 39 5.24 -15.22 -10.15
CA GLY A 39 6.45 -15.57 -10.89
C GLY A 39 7.09 -14.38 -11.62
N VAL A 40 6.86 -13.15 -11.15
CA VAL A 40 7.45 -11.91 -11.67
C VAL A 40 8.78 -11.65 -10.96
N GLU A 41 9.87 -11.47 -11.73
CA GLU A 41 11.20 -11.21 -11.18
C GLU A 41 11.31 -9.79 -10.59
N VAL A 42 11.86 -9.69 -9.38
CA VAL A 42 12.14 -8.42 -8.71
C VAL A 42 13.61 -8.07 -8.91
N VAL A 43 13.86 -6.94 -9.55
CA VAL A 43 15.18 -6.49 -10.02
C VAL A 43 15.82 -5.53 -9.00
N GLY A 44 15.00 -4.78 -8.26
CA GLY A 44 15.43 -3.85 -7.24
C GLY A 44 14.32 -3.55 -6.24
N ALA A 45 14.68 -3.11 -5.04
CA ALA A 45 13.71 -2.62 -4.07
C ALA A 45 14.32 -1.48 -3.26
N SER A 46 13.60 -0.37 -3.17
CA SER A 46 13.81 0.71 -2.22
C SER A 46 12.65 0.69 -1.24
N ILE A 47 12.80 -0.08 -0.15
CA ILE A 47 11.70 -0.31 0.79
C ILE A 47 11.40 0.94 1.63
N LEU A 48 12.42 1.76 1.92
CA LEU A 48 12.28 2.99 2.69
C LEU A 48 13.38 3.99 2.30
N ASN A 49 12.99 5.14 1.77
CA ASN A 49 13.83 6.33 1.78
C ASN A 49 13.16 7.41 2.67
N PRO A 50 13.70 7.67 3.87
CA PRO A 50 13.09 8.63 4.78
C PRO A 50 13.26 10.10 4.34
N PHE A 51 13.98 10.39 3.25
CA PHE A 51 14.26 11.76 2.83
C PHE A 51 13.52 12.17 1.55
N ALA A 52 12.74 11.27 0.97
CA ALA A 52 11.89 11.53 -0.18
C ALA A 52 10.65 10.62 -0.14
N ALA A 53 9.69 10.87 -1.02
CA ALA A 53 8.45 10.09 -1.13
C ALA A 53 8.66 8.80 -1.95
N ASP A 54 9.79 8.12 -1.78
CA ASP A 54 10.19 6.94 -2.54
C ASP A 54 10.29 5.71 -1.62
N ALA A 55 9.19 4.96 -1.61
CA ALA A 55 9.26 3.52 -1.48
C ALA A 55 8.84 2.96 -2.85
N SER A 56 9.65 2.08 -3.42
CA SER A 56 9.35 1.45 -4.70
C SER A 56 9.95 0.06 -4.79
N LEU A 57 9.26 -0.81 -5.49
CA LEU A 57 9.73 -2.13 -5.85
C LEU A 57 9.85 -2.21 -7.37
N ASP A 58 11.08 -2.31 -7.84
CA ASP A 58 11.38 -2.42 -9.27
C ASP A 58 11.31 -3.90 -9.67
N HIS A 59 10.28 -4.26 -10.42
CA HIS A 59 10.10 -5.59 -10.99
C HIS A 59 10.15 -5.53 -12.51
N GLU A 60 10.33 -6.69 -13.14
CA GLU A 60 10.24 -6.78 -14.60
C GLU A 60 8.85 -6.38 -15.11
N ARG A 61 8.73 -6.12 -16.41
CA ARG A 61 7.46 -5.73 -17.02
C ARG A 61 6.45 -6.87 -16.88
N VAL A 62 5.35 -6.60 -16.17
CA VAL A 62 4.24 -7.53 -16.04
C VAL A 62 3.43 -7.53 -17.33
N THR A 63 3.26 -8.71 -17.94
CA THR A 63 2.50 -8.86 -19.21
C THR A 63 1.17 -9.59 -19.03
N SER A 64 0.93 -10.17 -17.86
CA SER A 64 -0.31 -10.88 -17.56
C SER A 64 -1.24 -10.04 -16.68
N PHE A 65 -2.47 -9.83 -17.14
CA PHE A 65 -3.47 -9.06 -16.39
C PHE A 65 -3.75 -9.61 -14.97
N PRO A 66 -3.88 -10.94 -14.75
CA PRO A 66 -4.12 -11.44 -13.39
C PRO A 66 -2.95 -11.15 -12.44
N ALA A 67 -1.70 -11.24 -12.91
CA ALA A 67 -0.54 -10.87 -12.09
C ALA A 67 -0.51 -9.38 -11.79
N ASP A 68 -0.74 -8.55 -12.80
CA ASP A 68 -0.75 -7.09 -12.68
C ASP A 68 -1.82 -6.63 -11.67
N LEU A 69 -3.04 -7.18 -11.79
CA LEU A 69 -4.12 -6.91 -10.84
C LEU A 69 -3.79 -7.42 -9.43
N LEU A 70 -3.21 -8.62 -9.30
CA LEU A 70 -2.82 -9.19 -8.01
C LEU A 70 -1.78 -8.31 -7.31
N ILE A 71 -0.74 -7.89 -8.03
CA ILE A 71 0.30 -7.00 -7.51
C ILE A 71 -0.32 -5.68 -7.09
N ALA A 72 -1.06 -5.02 -7.98
CA ALA A 72 -1.71 -3.74 -7.70
C ALA A 72 -2.58 -3.74 -6.44
N VAL A 73 -3.35 -4.81 -6.17
CA VAL A 73 -4.26 -4.87 -5.02
C VAL A 73 -3.67 -5.57 -3.79
N ALA A 74 -2.46 -6.14 -3.87
CA ALA A 74 -1.86 -6.88 -2.76
C ALA A 74 -1.70 -6.05 -1.47
N PRO A 75 -1.25 -4.78 -1.51
CA PRO A 75 -1.15 -3.96 -0.30
C PRO A 75 -2.49 -3.80 0.40
N LEU A 76 -3.58 -3.64 -0.36
CA LEU A 76 -4.91 -3.48 0.21
C LEU A 76 -5.31 -4.71 1.00
N LEU A 77 -5.04 -5.91 0.47
CA LEU A 77 -5.36 -7.17 1.13
C LEU A 77 -4.51 -7.38 2.39
N LEU A 78 -3.18 -7.24 2.27
CA LEU A 78 -2.26 -7.52 3.38
C LEU A 78 -2.40 -6.50 4.51
N ASN A 79 -2.35 -5.20 4.20
CA ASN A 79 -2.40 -4.16 5.21
C ASN A 79 -3.77 -4.07 5.89
N THR A 80 -4.87 -4.36 5.19
CA THR A 80 -6.19 -4.46 5.84
C THR A 80 -6.21 -5.59 6.87
N ALA A 81 -5.67 -6.76 6.53
CA ALA A 81 -5.60 -7.90 7.46
C ALA A 81 -4.71 -7.60 8.67
N LEU A 82 -3.55 -6.99 8.45
CA LEU A 82 -2.64 -6.58 9.52
C LEU A 82 -3.26 -5.48 10.41
N ALA A 83 -3.94 -4.50 9.81
CA ALA A 83 -4.65 -3.45 10.53
C ALA A 83 -5.73 -4.03 11.44
N LEU A 84 -6.61 -4.88 10.89
CA LEU A 84 -7.65 -5.55 11.65
C LEU A 84 -7.07 -6.37 12.81
N GLY A 85 -6.02 -7.16 12.54
CA GLY A 85 -5.35 -7.96 13.57
C GLY A 85 -4.77 -7.11 14.69
N ALA A 86 -4.04 -6.05 14.37
CA ALA A 86 -3.46 -5.14 15.37
C ALA A 86 -4.53 -4.43 16.20
N LEU A 87 -5.58 -3.91 15.55
CA LEU A 87 -6.69 -3.22 16.20
C LEU A 87 -7.56 -4.15 17.06
N ALA A 88 -7.68 -5.43 16.69
CA ALA A 88 -8.41 -6.44 17.48
C ALA A 88 -7.60 -6.92 18.69
N LEU A 89 -6.27 -6.98 18.57
CA LEU A 89 -5.39 -7.39 19.67
C LEU A 89 -5.15 -6.27 20.70
N ALA A 90 -5.24 -5.00 20.29
CA ALA A 90 -4.93 -3.86 21.16
C ALA A 90 -5.73 -3.83 22.47
N PRO A 91 -7.08 -4.03 22.49
CA PRO A 91 -7.84 -4.11 23.74
C PRO A 91 -7.46 -5.32 24.61
N ALA A 92 -7.17 -6.46 23.98
CA ALA A 92 -6.83 -7.70 24.67
C ALA A 92 -5.46 -7.66 25.37
N ALA A 93 -4.60 -6.72 25.00
CA ALA A 93 -3.25 -6.60 25.56
C ALA A 93 -3.23 -6.13 27.02
N GLY A 94 -4.34 -5.59 27.54
CA GLY A 94 -4.57 -5.31 28.97
C GLY A 94 -3.69 -4.22 29.61
N THR A 95 -2.72 -3.66 28.87
CA THR A 95 -1.81 -2.63 29.38
C THR A 95 -1.53 -1.57 28.30
N PRO A 96 -1.46 -0.27 28.66
CA PRO A 96 -1.19 0.78 27.68
C PRO A 96 0.13 0.60 26.91
N ILE A 97 1.16 0.04 27.56
CA ILE A 97 2.48 -0.18 26.93
C ILE A 97 2.43 -1.17 25.76
N LEU A 98 1.46 -2.08 25.75
CA LEU A 98 1.23 -3.02 24.65
C LEU A 98 0.11 -2.56 23.72
N SER A 99 -0.98 -1.99 24.27
CA SER A 99 -2.12 -1.52 23.49
C SER A 99 -1.78 -0.34 22.59
N ILE A 100 -1.00 0.64 23.07
CA ILE A 100 -0.67 1.85 22.28
C ILE A 100 0.12 1.50 21.01
N PRO A 101 1.21 0.71 21.07
CA PRO A 101 1.91 0.27 19.85
C PRO A 101 1.00 -0.50 18.89
N LEU A 102 0.10 -1.34 19.39
CA LEU A 102 -0.83 -2.08 18.54
C LEU A 102 -1.84 -1.16 17.82
N TYR A 103 -2.37 -0.15 18.50
CA TYR A 103 -3.20 0.87 17.85
C TYR A 103 -2.42 1.66 16.80
N TRP A 104 -1.18 2.06 17.12
CA TRP A 104 -0.31 2.75 16.18
C TRP A 104 0.01 1.91 14.94
N LEU A 105 0.35 0.63 15.11
CA LEU A 105 0.55 -0.31 14.00
C LEU A 105 -0.73 -0.47 13.17
N GLY A 106 -1.89 -0.63 13.81
CA GLY A 106 -3.18 -0.69 13.15
C GLY A 106 -3.45 0.54 12.27
N ALA A 107 -3.14 1.72 12.78
CA ALA A 107 -3.23 2.97 12.02
C ALA A 107 -2.23 3.02 10.85
N CYS A 108 -0.96 2.64 11.08
CA CYS A 108 0.05 2.60 10.01
C CYS A 108 -0.40 1.73 8.84
N PHE A 109 -0.87 0.52 9.13
CA PHE A 109 -1.33 -0.42 8.10
C PHE A 109 -2.56 0.11 7.37
N ALA A 110 -3.58 0.59 8.08
CA ALA A 110 -4.80 1.09 7.45
C ALA A 110 -4.54 2.31 6.53
N LEU A 111 -3.72 3.26 6.99
CA LEU A 111 -3.40 4.48 6.24
C LEU A 111 -2.55 4.22 4.98
N THR A 112 -1.88 3.09 4.91
CA THR A 112 -1.00 2.69 3.79
C THR A 112 -1.55 1.49 3.01
N ALA A 113 -2.84 1.14 3.19
CA ALA A 113 -3.40 -0.05 2.55
C ALA A 113 -3.68 0.15 1.06
N PHE A 114 -4.05 1.36 0.63
CA PHE A 114 -4.53 1.57 -0.72
C PHE A 114 -3.38 1.73 -1.72
N PRO A 115 -3.52 1.19 -2.95
CA PRO A 115 -2.51 1.36 -3.99
C PRO A 115 -2.38 2.81 -4.44
N SER A 116 -1.21 3.12 -4.97
CA SER A 116 -0.84 4.38 -5.58
C SER A 116 -1.14 4.41 -7.08
N VAL A 117 -0.87 5.57 -7.70
CA VAL A 117 -0.96 5.71 -9.17
C VAL A 117 0.03 4.77 -9.87
N GLY A 118 1.25 4.63 -9.34
CA GLY A 118 2.29 3.79 -9.91
C GLY A 118 1.88 2.32 -9.92
N ASP A 119 1.33 1.82 -8.81
CA ASP A 119 0.91 0.41 -8.66
C ASP A 119 -0.15 -0.04 -9.66
N THR A 120 -0.86 0.91 -10.28
CA THR A 120 -2.00 0.65 -11.15
C THR A 120 -1.74 1.08 -12.58
N GLU A 121 -0.53 1.54 -12.90
CA GLU A 121 -0.27 2.28 -14.12
C GLU A 121 -0.39 1.43 -15.40
N THR A 122 -0.13 0.13 -15.27
CA THR A 122 -0.13 -0.87 -16.33
C THR A 122 -1.46 -1.61 -16.51
N LEU A 123 -2.42 -1.49 -15.58
CA LEU A 123 -3.65 -2.31 -15.57
C LEU A 123 -4.47 -2.23 -16.86
N PHE A 124 -4.53 -1.07 -17.51
CA PHE A 124 -5.24 -0.94 -18.79
C PHE A 124 -4.48 -1.55 -19.97
N GLU A 125 -3.16 -1.53 -19.94
CA GLU A 125 -2.33 -2.16 -20.95
C GLU A 125 -2.48 -3.68 -20.90
N THR A 126 -2.33 -4.26 -19.71
CA THR A 126 -2.45 -5.71 -19.52
C THR A 126 -3.89 -6.18 -19.73
N ALA A 127 -4.90 -5.36 -19.40
CA ALA A 127 -6.29 -5.66 -19.72
C ALA A 127 -6.56 -5.68 -21.23
N ASP A 128 -5.97 -4.78 -22.03
CA ASP A 128 -6.14 -4.78 -23.49
C ASP A 128 -5.47 -6.00 -24.15
N ALA A 129 -4.37 -6.47 -23.55
CA ALA A 129 -3.65 -7.68 -23.98
C ALA A 129 -4.43 -8.99 -23.77
N LEU A 130 -5.53 -8.97 -23.01
CA LEU A 130 -6.41 -10.14 -22.86
C LEU A 130 -7.07 -10.55 -24.20
N PRO A 131 -7.45 -11.83 -24.35
CA PRO A 131 -8.29 -12.29 -25.45
C PRO A 131 -9.55 -11.44 -25.58
N ARG A 132 -10.03 -11.22 -26.81
CA ARG A 132 -11.19 -10.35 -27.10
C ARG A 132 -12.42 -10.67 -26.25
N SER A 133 -12.64 -11.94 -25.90
CA SER A 133 -13.74 -12.39 -25.04
C SER A 133 -13.60 -12.00 -23.57
N LEU A 134 -12.36 -11.85 -23.07
CA LEU A 134 -12.07 -11.53 -21.67
C LEU A 134 -11.74 -10.06 -21.44
N ARG A 135 -11.39 -9.32 -22.49
CA ARG A 135 -11.06 -7.89 -22.42
C ARG A 135 -12.12 -7.03 -21.70
N PRO A 136 -13.45 -7.21 -21.90
CA PRO A 136 -14.43 -6.44 -21.15
C PRO A 136 -14.37 -6.68 -19.64
N VAL A 137 -14.08 -7.90 -19.21
CA VAL A 137 -13.90 -8.25 -17.79
C VAL A 137 -12.62 -7.61 -17.24
N GLY A 138 -11.54 -7.61 -18.03
CA GLY A 138 -10.29 -6.91 -17.67
C GLY A 138 -10.54 -5.43 -17.38
N TYR A 139 -11.21 -4.72 -18.29
CA TYR A 139 -11.55 -3.32 -18.09
C TYR A 139 -12.53 -3.08 -16.94
N LEU A 140 -13.51 -3.97 -16.74
CA LEU A 140 -14.45 -3.88 -15.62
C LEU A 140 -13.73 -3.91 -14.26
N LEU A 141 -12.63 -4.67 -14.16
CA LEU A 141 -11.81 -4.76 -12.96
C LEU A 141 -10.77 -3.63 -12.86
N ALA A 142 -10.09 -3.31 -13.97
CA ALA A 142 -9.04 -2.29 -14.00
C ALA A 142 -9.60 -0.87 -13.79
N ALA A 143 -10.74 -0.54 -14.40
CA ALA A 143 -11.29 0.80 -14.43
C ALA A 143 -11.58 1.39 -13.04
N PRO A 144 -12.32 0.72 -12.13
CA PRO A 144 -12.58 1.28 -10.81
C PRO A 144 -11.30 1.47 -9.99
N VAL A 145 -10.37 0.52 -10.06
CA VAL A 145 -9.09 0.59 -9.32
C VAL A 145 -8.27 1.77 -9.83
N ARG A 146 -8.10 1.91 -11.15
CA ARG A 146 -7.33 3.01 -11.75
C ARG A 146 -8.01 4.36 -11.57
N ALA A 147 -9.34 4.43 -11.73
CA ALA A 147 -10.09 5.67 -11.51
C ALA A 147 -9.97 6.15 -10.06
N PHE A 148 -9.91 5.23 -9.10
CA PHE A 148 -9.67 5.55 -7.70
C PHE A 148 -8.26 6.13 -7.49
N THR A 149 -7.21 5.47 -7.99
CA THR A 149 -5.82 5.87 -7.71
C THR A 149 -5.41 7.19 -8.36
N VAL A 150 -5.96 7.54 -9.52
CA VAL A 150 -5.62 8.81 -10.22
C VAL A 150 -6.16 10.06 -9.53
N VAL A 151 -7.11 9.93 -8.60
CA VAL A 151 -7.63 11.07 -7.83
C VAL A 151 -6.62 11.43 -6.73
N PRO A 152 -6.01 12.62 -6.74
CA PRO A 152 -5.02 12.98 -5.74
C PRO A 152 -5.56 12.88 -4.30
N GLY A 153 -4.83 12.18 -3.44
CA GLY A 153 -5.19 12.01 -2.02
C GLY A 153 -6.27 10.96 -1.74
N SER A 154 -6.84 10.29 -2.76
CA SER A 154 -7.87 9.26 -2.57
C SER A 154 -7.41 8.12 -1.66
N ALA A 155 -6.18 7.64 -1.84
CA ALA A 155 -5.57 6.58 -1.03
C ALA A 155 -5.52 6.97 0.46
N GLY A 156 -5.10 8.20 0.79
CA GLY A 156 -5.04 8.68 2.17
C GLY A 156 -6.43 8.82 2.81
N VAL A 157 -7.40 9.39 2.08
CA VAL A 157 -8.79 9.52 2.56
C VAL A 157 -9.43 8.15 2.78
N ALA A 158 -9.25 7.23 1.83
CA ALA A 158 -9.76 5.88 1.94
C ALA A 158 -9.08 5.10 3.07
N GLY A 159 -7.77 5.24 3.24
CA GLY A 159 -7.02 4.65 4.36
C GLY A 159 -7.50 5.15 5.72
N PHE A 160 -7.80 6.45 5.84
CA PHE A 160 -8.39 7.01 7.05
C PHE A 160 -9.80 6.47 7.31
N PHE A 161 -10.65 6.39 6.28
CA PHE A 161 -11.98 5.79 6.42
C PHE A 161 -11.91 4.32 6.81
N LEU A 162 -10.99 3.55 6.21
CA LEU A 162 -10.72 2.16 6.55
C LEU A 162 -10.30 2.03 8.03
N LEU A 163 -9.40 2.89 8.51
CA LEU A 163 -9.01 2.94 9.92
C LEU A 163 -10.23 3.11 10.82
N LEU A 164 -11.12 4.07 10.53
CA LEU A 164 -12.32 4.30 11.33
C LEU A 164 -13.26 3.09 11.35
N VAL A 165 -13.47 2.47 10.18
CA VAL A 165 -14.30 1.27 10.06
C VAL A 165 -13.72 0.11 10.87
N LEU A 166 -12.44 -0.21 10.67
CA LEU A 166 -11.78 -1.31 11.37
C LEU A 166 -11.72 -1.07 12.88
N PHE A 167 -11.42 0.17 13.29
CA PHE A 167 -11.45 0.53 14.71
C PHE A 167 -12.84 0.34 15.29
N GLY A 168 -13.89 0.83 14.63
CA GLY A 168 -15.27 0.63 15.06
C GLY A 168 -15.67 -0.84 15.20
N LEU A 169 -15.19 -1.70 14.30
CA LEU A 169 -15.43 -3.15 14.33
C LEU A 169 -14.69 -3.88 15.46
N THR A 170 -13.59 -3.34 15.98
CA THR A 170 -12.79 -4.00 17.03
C THR A 170 -13.00 -3.46 18.44
N GLN A 171 -13.69 -2.32 18.57
CA GLN A 171 -14.02 -1.72 19.88
C GLN A 171 -15.43 -2.08 20.38
N SER A 172 -16.20 -2.84 19.60
CA SER A 172 -17.57 -3.27 19.93
C SER A 172 -17.63 -4.49 20.84
#